data_AF-A0A090WS95-F1
#
_entry.id   AF-A0A090WS95-F1
#
_cell.length_a   1.000
_cell.length_b   1.000
_cell.length_c   1.000
_cell.angle_alpha   90.00
_cell.angle_beta   90.00
_cell.angle_gamma   90.00
#
_symmetry.space_group_name_H-M   'P 1'
#
loop_
_entity.id
_entity.type
_entity.pdbx_description
1 polymer ?
#
loop_
_entity_poly.entity_id
_entity_poly.type
_entity_poly.pdbx_seq_one_letter_code
_entity_poly.pdbx_strand_id
1 'polypeptide(L)'
;MAPVGLDIDVTSASAIEQVGALILNEAALELAFEGNRWEDLVRFSRRSNDPTILANAVANKFVTAGESGAAATVGQKLLNPENWYLPLSIPDNFVSQ
;
A
#
# COMPACT_ATOMS: atom_id res chain seq x y z
N MET A 1 19.94 -13.25 0.49
CA MET A 1 18.53 -13.62 0.68
C MET A 1 18.31 -14.99 0.04
N ALA A 2 17.65 -15.93 0.72
CA ALA A 2 17.22 -17.15 0.04
C ALA A 2 16.16 -16.77 -1.02
N PRO A 3 16.12 -17.45 -2.18
CA PRO A 3 15.09 -17.19 -3.18
C PRO A 3 13.70 -17.40 -2.56
N VAL A 4 12.81 -16.43 -2.75
CA VAL A 4 11.40 -16.60 -2.34
C VAL A 4 10.72 -17.52 -3.33
N GLY A 5 10.20 -18.65 -2.84
CA GLY A 5 9.47 -19.61 -3.65
C GLY A 5 8.02 -19.17 -3.87
N LEU A 6 7.50 -19.45 -5.06
CA LEU A 6 6.06 -19.40 -5.34
C LEU A 6 5.48 -20.79 -5.08
N ASP A 7 4.28 -20.85 -4.50
CA ASP A 7 3.54 -22.10 -4.47
C ASP A 7 3.02 -22.39 -5.88
N ILE A 8 3.59 -23.42 -6.52
CA ILE A 8 3.41 -23.70 -7.95
C ILE A 8 2.08 -24.40 -8.27
N ASP A 9 1.36 -24.86 -7.24
CA ASP A 9 0.09 -25.59 -7.35
C ASP A 9 -1.15 -24.71 -7.03
N VAL A 10 -0.99 -23.39 -7.13
CA VAL A 10 -2.08 -22.44 -6.88
C VAL A 10 -2.78 -22.03 -8.17
N THR A 11 -4.03 -21.57 -8.05
CA THR A 11 -4.75 -20.97 -9.18
C THR A 11 -3.99 -19.74 -9.70
N SER A 12 -4.14 -19.44 -10.99
CA SER A 12 -3.51 -18.25 -11.60
C SER A 12 -3.84 -16.95 -10.86
N ALA A 13 -5.05 -16.84 -10.31
CA ALA A 13 -5.46 -15.71 -9.48
C ALA A 13 -4.62 -15.59 -8.19
N SER A 14 -4.37 -16.71 -7.50
CA SER A 14 -3.53 -16.71 -6.29
C SER A 14 -2.05 -16.40 -6.63
N ALA A 15 -1.55 -16.89 -7.76
CA ALA A 15 -0.19 -16.58 -8.21
C ALA A 15 0.00 -15.06 -8.48
N ILE A 16 -1.01 -14.39 -9.05
CA ILE A 16 -0.98 -12.93 -9.29
C ILE A 16 -0.90 -12.14 -7.97
N GLU A 17 -1.63 -12.56 -6.93
CA GLU A 17 -1.57 -11.91 -5.62
C GLU A 17 -0.23 -12.16 -4.94
N GLN A 18 0.32 -13.39 -5.00
CA GLN A 18 1.64 -13.71 -4.46
C GLN A 18 2.75 -12.88 -5.12
N VAL A 19 2.80 -12.87 -6.46
CA VAL A 19 3.77 -12.04 -7.19
C VAL A 19 3.58 -10.56 -6.89
N GLY A 20 2.34 -10.11 -6.75
CA GLY A 20 2.02 -8.74 -6.31
C GLY A 20 2.64 -8.38 -4.97
N ALA A 21 2.48 -9.26 -3.97
CA ALA A 21 3.09 -9.06 -2.65
C ALA A 21 4.63 -9.04 -2.71
N LEU A 22 5.24 -9.87 -3.55
CA LEU A 22 6.70 -9.85 -3.76
C LEU A 22 7.18 -8.53 -4.37
N ILE A 23 6.49 -8.04 -5.40
CA ILE A 23 6.79 -6.74 -6.03
C ILE A 23 6.69 -5.62 -4.99
N LEU A 24 5.62 -5.60 -4.18
CA LEU A 24 5.44 -4.58 -3.14
C LEU A 24 6.52 -4.66 -2.05
N ASN A 25 7.04 -5.85 -1.75
CA ASN A 25 8.13 -6.04 -0.79
C ASN A 25 9.47 -5.56 -1.37
N GLU A 26 9.78 -5.88 -2.62
CA GLU A 26 11.03 -5.42 -3.26
C GLU A 26 11.03 -3.90 -3.42
N ALA A 27 9.92 -3.31 -3.86
CA ALA A 27 9.77 -1.85 -3.93
C ALA A 27 9.95 -1.17 -2.56
N ALA A 28 9.70 -1.87 -1.44
CA ALA A 28 9.97 -1.36 -0.10
C ALA A 28 11.47 -1.22 0.19
N LEU A 29 12.27 -2.13 -0.36
CA LEU A 29 13.72 -2.18 -0.20
C LEU A 29 14.41 -1.23 -1.18
N GLU A 30 13.96 -1.24 -2.44
CA GLU A 30 14.55 -0.43 -3.51
C GLU A 30 14.22 1.06 -3.38
N LEU A 31 12.94 1.40 -3.15
CA LEU A 31 12.45 2.79 -3.17
C LEU A 31 12.33 3.39 -1.78
N ALA A 32 13.14 2.90 -0.83
CA ALA A 32 13.12 3.35 0.54
C ALA A 32 13.45 4.86 0.60
N PHE A 33 12.59 5.63 1.26
CA PHE A 33 12.70 7.08 1.41
C PHE A 33 12.55 7.92 0.12
N GLU A 34 12.10 7.33 -0.99
CA GLU A 34 11.87 8.06 -2.25
C GLU A 34 10.42 8.50 -2.45
N GLY A 35 9.47 7.91 -1.71
CA GLY A 35 8.04 8.21 -1.82
C GLY A 35 7.30 7.48 -2.94
N ASN A 36 8.01 6.86 -3.88
CA ASN A 36 7.48 6.18 -5.08
C ASN A 36 6.74 4.84 -4.82
N ARG A 37 6.52 4.46 -3.55
CA ARG A 37 5.81 3.22 -3.20
C ARG A 37 4.32 3.46 -2.93
N TRP A 38 3.91 4.71 -2.71
CA TRP A 38 2.56 5.04 -2.26
C TRP A 38 1.50 4.65 -3.28
N GLU A 39 1.72 5.04 -4.53
CA GLU A 39 0.84 4.78 -5.67
C GLU A 39 0.61 3.28 -5.90
N ASP A 40 1.65 2.47 -5.73
CA ASP A 40 1.56 1.02 -5.89
C ASP A 40 0.76 0.37 -4.78
N LEU A 41 0.99 0.76 -3.52
CA LEU A 41 0.18 0.28 -2.41
C LEU A 41 -1.30 0.61 -2.60
N VAL A 42 -1.61 1.84 -3.02
CA VAL A 42 -2.99 2.25 -3.33
C VAL A 42 -3.56 1.43 -4.48
N ARG A 43 -2.79 1.23 -5.57
CA ARG A 43 -3.22 0.44 -6.73
C ARG A 43 -3.57 -1.00 -6.34
N PHE A 44 -2.71 -1.67 -5.58
CA PHE A 44 -2.96 -3.05 -5.13
C PHE A 44 -4.13 -3.13 -4.14
N SER A 45 -4.20 -2.22 -3.17
CA SER A 45 -5.35 -2.15 -2.25
C SER A 45 -6.68 -2.00 -2.99
N ARG A 46 -6.74 -1.17 -4.04
CA ARG A 46 -7.96 -1.00 -4.86
C ARG A 46 -8.27 -2.23 -5.69
N ARG A 47 -7.25 -2.80 -6.35
CA ARG A 47 -7.42 -3.98 -7.22
C ARG A 47 -7.98 -5.18 -6.45
N SER A 48 -7.44 -5.41 -5.25
CA SER A 48 -7.81 -6.54 -4.41
C SER A 48 -8.98 -6.22 -3.45
N ASN A 49 -9.52 -5.00 -3.51
CA ASN A 49 -10.53 -4.48 -2.56
C ASN A 49 -10.13 -4.72 -1.09
N ASP A 50 -8.84 -4.53 -0.80
CA ASP A 50 -8.23 -4.81 0.49
C ASP A 50 -7.42 -3.58 0.97
N PRO A 51 -8.01 -2.73 1.83
CA PRO A 51 -7.32 -1.57 2.36
C PRO A 51 -6.20 -1.95 3.35
N THR A 52 -6.15 -3.21 3.83
CA THR A 52 -5.14 -3.65 4.79
C THR A 52 -3.74 -3.72 4.17
N ILE A 53 -3.62 -3.91 2.85
CA ILE A 53 -2.33 -3.89 2.13
C ILE A 53 -1.61 -2.56 2.37
N LEU A 54 -2.27 -1.43 2.09
CA LEU A 54 -1.75 -0.08 2.35
C LEU A 54 -1.57 0.17 3.85
N ALA A 55 -2.62 -0.09 4.66
CA ALA A 55 -2.63 0.26 6.07
C ALA A 55 -1.52 -0.44 6.86
N ASN A 56 -1.33 -1.75 6.66
CA ASN A 56 -0.30 -2.52 7.34
C ASN A 56 1.10 -2.12 6.88
N ALA A 57 1.30 -1.92 5.58
CA ALA A 57 2.60 -1.52 5.03
C ALA A 57 3.08 -0.17 5.62
N VAL A 58 2.18 0.78 5.82
CA VAL A 58 2.51 2.08 6.42
C VAL A 58 2.64 1.98 7.94
N ALA A 59 1.69 1.33 8.63
CA ALA A 59 1.72 1.18 10.08
C ALA A 59 2.99 0.45 10.57
N ASN A 60 3.48 -0.55 9.81
CA ASN A 60 4.69 -1.30 10.16
C ASN A 60 5.95 -0.42 10.23
N LYS A 61 5.99 0.71 9.52
CA LYS A 61 7.08 1.69 9.63
C LYS A 61 7.17 2.27 11.04
N PHE A 62 6.02 2.63 11.62
CA PHE A 62 5.91 3.16 12.96
C PHE A 62 6.21 2.11 14.02
N VAL A 63 5.75 0.87 13.84
CA VAL A 63 6.11 -0.26 14.74
C VAL A 63 7.62 -0.45 14.78
N THR A 64 8.27 -0.47 13.61
CA THR A 64 9.71 -0.64 13.48
C THR A 64 10.49 0.53 14.10
N ALA A 65 9.92 1.73 14.09
CA ALA A 65 10.47 2.91 14.76
C ALA A 65 10.21 2.96 16.28
N GLY A 66 9.48 2.00 16.84
CA GLY A 66 9.10 1.99 18.27
C GLY A 66 7.91 2.88 18.61
N GLU A 67 7.18 3.38 17.61
CA GLU A 67 6.04 4.31 17.77
C GLU A 67 4.68 3.59 17.66
N SER A 68 4.47 2.54 18.46
CA SER A 68 3.28 1.67 18.33
C SER A 68 1.93 2.39 18.44
N GLY A 69 1.84 3.49 19.21
CA GLY A 69 0.62 4.31 19.29
C GLY A 69 0.31 5.05 17.98
N ALA A 70 1.34 5.55 17.30
CA ALA A 70 1.20 6.16 15.98
C ALA A 70 0.85 5.09 14.93
N ALA A 71 1.44 3.89 15.03
CA ALA A 71 1.14 2.76 14.16
C ALA A 71 -0.37 2.43 14.15
N ALA A 72 -0.98 2.31 15.34
CA ALA A 72 -2.41 2.02 15.47
C ALA A 72 -3.29 3.12 14.85
N THR A 73 -2.94 4.39 15.13
CA THR A 73 -3.68 5.55 14.62
C THR A 73 -3.62 5.64 13.10
N VAL A 74 -2.42 5.48 12.52
CA VAL A 74 -2.20 5.54 11.08
C VAL A 74 -2.83 4.34 10.37
N GLY A 75 -2.67 3.13 10.91
CA GLY A 75 -3.30 1.93 10.38
C GLY A 75 -4.82 2.10 10.31
N GLN A 76 -5.46 2.52 11.41
CA GLN A 76 -6.91 2.73 11.45
C GLN A 76 -7.37 3.81 10.45
N LYS A 77 -6.62 4.90 10.30
CA LYS A 77 -6.95 5.97 9.34
C LYS A 77 -6.92 5.46 7.89
N LEU A 78 -5.93 4.62 7.56
CA LEU A 78 -5.72 4.13 6.20
C LEU A 78 -6.64 2.96 5.81
N LEU A 79 -7.42 2.41 6.75
CA LEU A 79 -8.48 1.46 6.42
C LEU A 79 -9.62 2.11 5.61
N ASN A 80 -9.76 3.44 5.66
CA ASN A 80 -10.76 4.17 4.90
C ASN A 80 -10.14 4.74 3.60
N PRO A 81 -10.60 4.31 2.41
CA PRO A 81 -10.12 4.82 1.12
C PRO A 81 -10.27 6.32 0.91
N GLU A 82 -11.23 6.97 1.57
CA GLU A 82 -11.41 8.43 1.51
C GLU A 82 -10.19 9.20 2.07
N ASN A 83 -9.35 8.54 2.87
CA ASN A 83 -8.15 9.14 3.45
C ASN A 83 -6.89 8.96 2.58
N TRP A 84 -6.97 8.34 1.40
CA TRP A 84 -5.80 8.01 0.57
C TRP A 84 -5.37 9.13 -0.36
N TYR A 85 -6.24 10.10 -0.60
CA TYR A 85 -5.99 11.21 -1.51
C TYR A 85 -5.92 12.51 -0.72
N LEU A 86 -5.11 13.45 -1.19
CA LEU A 86 -5.13 14.79 -0.65
C LEU A 86 -6.51 15.42 -0.93
N PRO A 87 -7.06 16.22 0.00
CA PRO A 87 -8.32 16.91 -0.21
C PRO A 87 -8.13 18.05 -1.21
N LEU A 88 -8.08 17.70 -2.49
CA LEU A 88 -7.98 18.66 -3.58
C LEU A 88 -9.39 19.09 -3.98
N SER A 89 -9.71 20.37 -3.80
CA SER A 89 -10.84 20.98 -4.48
C SER A 89 -10.44 21.33 -5.91
N ILE A 90 -11.34 21.13 -6.86
CA ILE A 90 -11.15 21.67 -8.20
C ILE A 90 -11.23 23.19 -8.07
N PRO A 91 -10.19 23.95 -8.45
CA PRO A 91 -10.28 25.40 -8.43
C PRO A 91 -11.34 25.89 -9.42
N ASP A 92 -12.04 26.97 -9.09
CA ASP A 92 -13.20 27.47 -9.86
C ASP A 92 -12.90 27.67 -11.35
N ASN A 93 -11.64 27.98 -11.70
CA ASN A 93 -11.19 28.17 -13.07
C ASN A 93 -11.00 26.87 -13.89
N PHE A 94 -11.23 25.70 -13.29
CA PHE A 94 -11.20 24.38 -13.95
C PHE A 94 -12.59 23.72 -14.02
N VAL A 95 -13.62 24.33 -13.47
CA VAL A 95 -15.01 23.88 -13.62
C VAL A 95 -15.56 24.51 -14.89
N SER A 96 -16.04 23.70 -15.84
CA SER A 96 -16.74 24.23 -17.02
C SER A 96 -17.96 25.02 -16.57
N GLN A 97 -18.12 26.26 -17.04
CA GLN A 97 -19.31 27.08 -16.80
C GLN A 97 -20.57 26.42 -17.37
#